data_AF-A0AAE3ZNK2-F1
#
_entry.id   AF-A0AAE3ZNK2-F1
#
_cell.length_a   1.000
_cell.length_b   1.000
_cell.length_c   1.000
_cell.angle_alpha   90.00
_cell.angle_beta   90.00
_cell.angle_gamma   90.00
#
_symmetry.space_group_name_H-M   'P 1'
#
loop_
_entity.id
_entity.type
_entity.pdbx_description
1 polymer ?
#
loop_
_entity_poly.entity_id
_entity_poly.type
_entity_poly.pdbx_seq_one_letter_code
_entity_poly.pdbx_strand_id
1 'polypeptide(L)'
;MTMLLIDYQAYVEPIPDRETAAEVFDDVASMIRQTGGTGQAIWIRPRGDGEDISPRAFSQGYAGNGDGLRVEIDVEAGRAAVTWLLDGTIAVEHPPGEPLTVMWSADDAPITLSGSRVRVSAATARRLVLEYVTTGSRPTAGVTWEPII
;
A
#
# COMPACT_ATOMS: atom_id res chain seq x y z
N MET A 1 0.22 2.29 19.19
CA MET A 1 0.62 3.32 18.19
C MET A 1 -0.41 3.25 17.08
N THR A 2 -1.06 4.35 16.73
CA THR A 2 -2.06 4.35 15.65
C THR A 2 -1.35 4.54 14.32
N MET A 3 -1.63 3.67 13.36
CA MET A 3 -1.21 3.84 11.98
C MET A 3 -2.31 4.55 11.20
N LEU A 4 -1.97 5.07 10.02
CA LEU A 4 -2.91 5.58 9.03
C LEU A 4 -2.85 4.69 7.80
N LEU A 5 -4.02 4.36 7.25
CA LEU A 5 -4.16 3.85 5.90
C LEU A 5 -4.65 5.00 5.02
N ILE A 6 -3.97 5.21 3.90
CA ILE A 6 -4.28 6.27 2.94
C ILE A 6 -4.47 5.63 1.57
N ASP A 7 -5.58 5.89 0.89
CA ASP A 7 -5.81 5.36 -0.45
C ASP A 7 -5.37 6.34 -1.56
N TYR A 8 -5.49 5.91 -2.82
CA TYR A 8 -5.15 6.72 -4.01
C TYR A 8 -6.07 7.95 -4.21
N GLN A 9 -7.19 8.05 -3.50
CA GLN A 9 -8.06 9.22 -3.48
C GLN A 9 -7.75 10.15 -2.30
N ALA A 10 -6.69 9.83 -1.55
CA ALA A 10 -6.28 10.51 -0.33
C ALA A 10 -7.32 10.48 0.81
N TYR A 11 -8.22 9.48 0.81
CA TYR A 11 -9.00 9.16 2.00
C TYR A 11 -8.09 8.54 3.05
N VAL A 12 -8.26 8.97 4.30
CA VAL A 12 -7.41 8.59 5.43
C VAL A 12 -8.24 7.87 6.47
N GLU A 13 -7.87 6.64 6.78
CA GLU A 13 -8.49 5.81 7.81
C GLU A 13 -7.51 5.52 8.94
N PRO A 14 -7.82 5.90 10.19
CA PRO A 14 -7.05 5.49 11.36
C PRO A 14 -7.17 3.99 11.58
N ILE A 15 -6.04 3.32 11.71
CA ILE A 15 -5.95 1.88 12.00
C ILE A 15 -5.24 1.70 13.35
N PRO A 16 -5.98 1.65 14.47
CA PRO A 16 -5.41 1.63 15.82
C PRO A 16 -4.81 0.28 16.20
N ASP A 17 -5.25 -0.80 15.54
CA ASP A 17 -4.84 -2.16 15.81
C ASP A 17 -4.91 -3.05 14.55
N ARG A 18 -4.50 -4.30 14.73
CA ARG A 18 -4.42 -5.31 13.67
C ARG A 18 -5.79 -5.70 13.12
N GLU A 19 -6.84 -5.71 13.95
CA GLU A 19 -8.18 -6.13 13.53
C GLU A 19 -8.80 -5.08 12.63
N THR A 20 -8.77 -3.81 13.05
CA THR A 20 -9.20 -2.69 12.20
C THR A 20 -8.36 -2.62 10.92
N ALA A 21 -7.04 -2.84 11.00
CA ALA A 21 -6.20 -2.84 9.81
C ALA A 21 -6.58 -3.93 8.80
N ALA A 22 -7.02 -5.10 9.27
CA ALA A 22 -7.46 -6.18 8.40
C ALA A 22 -8.74 -5.81 7.64
N GLU A 23 -9.74 -5.32 8.35
CA GLU A 23 -11.03 -4.89 7.79
C GLU A 23 -10.83 -3.76 6.78
N VAL A 24 -10.20 -2.65 7.20
CA VAL A 24 -10.01 -1.48 6.36
C VAL A 24 -9.15 -1.80 5.14
N PHE A 25 -8.08 -2.60 5.29
CA PHE A 25 -7.26 -2.97 4.14
C PHE A 25 -8.04 -3.81 3.13
N ASP A 26 -8.83 -4.79 3.59
CA ASP A 26 -9.60 -5.66 2.71
C ASP A 26 -10.69 -4.87 1.95
N ASP A 27 -11.37 -3.96 2.64
CA ASP A 27 -12.38 -3.08 2.05
C ASP A 27 -11.77 -2.13 1.02
N VAL A 28 -10.68 -1.45 1.37
CA VAL A 28 -10.01 -0.51 0.45
C VAL A 28 -9.43 -1.27 -0.73
N ALA A 29 -8.71 -2.38 -0.51
CA ALA A 29 -8.10 -3.17 -1.58
C ALA A 29 -9.12 -3.72 -2.58
N SER A 30 -10.33 -4.06 -2.09
CA SER A 30 -11.42 -4.62 -2.89
C SER A 30 -12.36 -3.57 -3.49
N MET A 31 -12.17 -2.29 -3.18
CA MET A 31 -13.05 -1.22 -3.63
C MET A 31 -13.10 -1.18 -5.16
N ILE A 32 -14.29 -1.49 -5.72
CA ILE A 32 -14.55 -1.48 -7.16
C ILE A 32 -14.33 -0.07 -7.69
N ARG A 33 -13.36 0.09 -8.60
CA ARG A 33 -13.10 1.38 -9.23
C ARG A 33 -14.09 1.67 -10.34
N GLN A 34 -14.47 2.94 -10.45
CA GLN A 34 -15.31 3.46 -11.55
C GLN A 34 -14.67 3.25 -12.94
N THR A 35 -13.36 3.02 -13.03
CA THR A 35 -12.60 2.86 -14.28
C THR A 35 -12.47 1.41 -14.76
N GLY A 36 -12.82 0.42 -13.93
CA GLY A 36 -12.69 -1.00 -14.23
C GLY A 36 -11.24 -1.53 -14.29
N GLY A 37 -11.03 -2.76 -13.79
CA GLY A 37 -9.84 -3.59 -14.07
C GLY A 37 -8.46 -3.12 -13.62
N THR A 38 -8.31 -1.96 -12.96
CA THR A 38 -7.02 -1.44 -12.50
C THR A 38 -6.84 -1.62 -10.99
N GLY A 39 -5.62 -1.93 -10.54
CA GLY A 39 -5.25 -1.95 -9.11
C GLY A 39 -5.06 -0.55 -8.49
N GLN A 40 -4.63 -0.45 -7.23
CA GLN A 40 -4.42 0.80 -6.46
C GLN A 40 -3.07 0.83 -5.79
N ALA A 41 -2.58 2.04 -5.53
CA ALA A 41 -1.71 2.31 -4.41
C ALA A 41 -2.50 2.56 -3.10
N ILE A 42 -1.99 1.97 -2.01
CA ILE A 42 -2.40 2.19 -0.63
C ILE A 42 -1.13 2.49 0.17
N TRP A 43 -1.15 3.48 1.04
CA TRP A 43 -0.04 3.82 1.92
C TRP A 43 -0.41 3.53 3.37
N ILE A 44 0.54 2.97 4.11
CA ILE A 44 0.42 2.69 5.53
C ILE A 44 1.59 3.35 6.24
N ARG A 45 1.32 4.21 7.22
CA ARG A 45 2.38 4.87 7.99
C ARG A 45 1.99 5.22 9.43
N PRO A 46 2.94 5.54 10.31
CA PRO A 46 2.63 6.04 11.64
C PRO A 46 1.91 7.38 11.56
N ARG A 47 0.92 7.56 12.45
CA ARG A 47 0.31 8.86 12.69
C ARG A 47 1.28 9.72 13.52
N GLY A 48 1.51 10.96 13.09
CA GLY A 48 2.27 11.94 13.87
C GLY A 48 1.48 12.47 15.08
N ASP A 49 2.18 12.87 16.13
CA ASP A 49 1.56 13.49 17.31
C ASP A 49 0.83 14.78 16.93
N GLY A 50 -0.46 14.87 17.26
CA GLY A 50 -1.30 16.02 16.94
C GLY A 50 -1.60 16.21 15.45
N GLU A 51 -1.30 15.21 14.61
CA GLU A 51 -1.52 15.29 13.17
C GLU A 51 -3.01 15.47 12.82
N ASP A 52 -3.27 16.47 11.99
CA ASP A 52 -4.57 16.72 11.35
C ASP A 52 -4.77 15.74 10.19
N ILE A 53 -5.74 14.86 10.35
CA ILE A 53 -6.13 13.85 9.37
C ILE A 53 -7.43 14.21 8.65
N SER A 54 -7.87 15.47 8.72
CA SER A 54 -9.06 15.91 8.02
C SER A 54 -8.86 15.85 6.50
N PRO A 55 -9.94 15.67 5.71
CA PRO A 55 -9.85 15.67 4.25
C PRO A 55 -9.18 16.92 3.68
N ARG A 56 -9.27 18.05 4.40
CA ARG A 56 -8.59 19.30 4.02
C ARG A 56 -7.07 19.15 4.02
N ALA A 57 -6.50 18.47 5.01
CA ALA A 57 -5.05 18.28 5.12
C ALA A 57 -4.49 17.42 3.97
N PHE A 58 -5.31 16.53 3.41
CA PHE A 58 -4.93 15.60 2.34
C PHE A 58 -5.47 15.99 0.95
N SER A 59 -6.14 17.14 0.84
CA SER A 59 -6.75 17.65 -0.40
C SER A 59 -5.77 17.94 -1.54
N GLN A 60 -4.47 18.00 -1.26
CA GLN A 60 -3.42 18.15 -2.28
C GLN A 60 -2.78 16.81 -2.69
N GLY A 61 -3.35 15.69 -2.23
CA GLY A 61 -2.78 14.35 -2.42
C GLY A 61 -1.71 14.00 -1.39
N TYR A 62 -1.43 12.71 -1.27
CA TYR A 62 -0.35 12.18 -0.44
C TYR A 62 0.82 11.73 -1.31
N ALA A 63 1.96 12.42 -1.20
CA ALA A 63 3.13 12.14 -2.04
C ALA A 63 3.89 10.85 -1.67
N GLY A 64 3.52 10.16 -0.59
CA GLY A 64 4.10 8.86 -0.25
C GLY A 64 5.56 8.88 0.22
N ASN A 65 6.06 10.02 0.73
CA ASN A 65 7.45 10.14 1.18
C ASN A 65 7.56 9.90 2.70
N GLY A 66 8.61 9.21 3.16
CA GLY A 66 8.93 9.05 4.59
C GLY A 66 8.89 7.60 5.09
N ASP A 67 8.61 7.42 6.38
CA ASP A 67 8.46 6.10 7.00
C ASP A 67 7.11 5.47 6.63
N GLY A 68 7.12 4.20 6.21
CA GLY A 68 5.88 3.48 5.93
C GLY A 68 6.01 2.39 4.89
N LEU A 69 4.87 1.78 4.59
CA LEU A 69 4.67 0.87 3.47
C LEU A 69 3.84 1.55 2.38
N ARG A 70 4.20 1.29 1.14
CA ARG A 70 3.30 1.46 -0.01
C ARG A 70 2.97 0.11 -0.60
N VAL A 71 1.70 -0.11 -0.88
CA VAL A 71 1.16 -1.33 -1.44
C VAL A 71 0.46 -0.99 -2.74
N GLU A 72 1.01 -1.45 -3.86
CA GLU A 72 0.36 -1.36 -5.16
C GLU A 72 -0.28 -2.70 -5.50
N ILE A 73 -1.59 -2.82 -5.39
CA ILE A 73 -2.32 -4.10 -5.36
C ILE A 73 -3.45 -4.15 -6.40
N ASP A 74 -3.58 -5.31 -7.02
CA ASP A 74 -4.75 -5.73 -7.81
C ASP A 74 -5.22 -7.08 -7.27
N VAL A 75 -6.37 -7.05 -6.59
CA VAL A 75 -6.96 -8.22 -5.94
C VAL A 75 -7.49 -9.23 -6.95
N GLU A 76 -7.98 -8.78 -8.10
CA GLU A 76 -8.49 -9.64 -9.18
C GLU A 76 -7.33 -10.38 -9.85
N ALA A 77 -6.20 -9.69 -10.05
CA ALA A 77 -4.98 -10.32 -10.52
C ALA A 77 -4.27 -11.17 -9.44
N GLY A 78 -4.65 -11.00 -8.16
CA GLY A 78 -4.03 -11.67 -7.01
C GLY A 78 -2.59 -11.23 -6.74
N ARG A 79 -2.18 -10.05 -7.21
CA ARG A 79 -0.77 -9.61 -7.23
C ARG A 79 -0.60 -8.21 -6.64
N ALA A 80 0.58 -7.98 -6.07
CA ALA A 80 0.95 -6.67 -5.57
C ALA A 80 2.46 -6.40 -5.69
N ALA A 81 2.81 -5.12 -5.63
CA ALA A 81 4.11 -4.64 -5.23
C ALA A 81 4.00 -4.07 -3.81
N VAL A 82 5.01 -4.29 -2.98
CA VAL A 82 5.08 -3.68 -1.65
C VAL A 82 6.44 -3.01 -1.53
N THR A 83 6.44 -1.72 -1.23
CA THR A 83 7.64 -0.90 -1.11
C THR A 83 7.80 -0.44 0.33
N TRP A 84 9.01 -0.60 0.90
CA TRP A 84 9.40 0.02 2.16
C TRP A 84 9.87 1.44 1.86
N LEU A 85 9.12 2.43 2.31
CA LEU A 85 9.29 3.81 1.86
C LEU A 85 10.59 4.45 2.35
N LEU A 86 11.11 4.02 3.51
CA LEU A 86 12.30 4.61 4.12
C LEU A 86 13.57 4.42 3.27
N ASP A 87 13.73 3.28 2.61
CA ASP A 87 14.91 2.98 1.76
C ASP A 87 14.56 2.65 0.30
N GLY A 88 13.28 2.66 -0.05
CA GLY A 88 12.78 2.44 -1.42
C GLY A 88 12.88 1.01 -1.92
N THR A 89 13.24 0.04 -1.06
CA THR A 89 13.30 -1.37 -1.44
C THR A 89 11.91 -2.00 -1.58
N ILE A 90 11.83 -3.08 -2.34
CA ILE A 90 10.60 -3.84 -2.56
C ILE A 90 10.63 -5.19 -1.87
N ALA A 91 9.47 -5.66 -1.43
CA ALA A 91 9.29 -7.02 -0.96
C ALA A 91 9.30 -7.99 -2.14
N VAL A 92 9.97 -9.13 -1.99
CA VAL A 92 10.12 -10.17 -3.01
C VAL A 92 9.68 -11.52 -2.43
N GLU A 93 8.68 -12.13 -3.08
CA GLU A 93 8.18 -13.48 -2.80
C GLU A 93 8.30 -14.37 -4.05
N HIS A 94 8.09 -13.79 -5.23
CA HIS A 94 8.04 -14.49 -6.51
C HIS A 94 9.07 -13.95 -7.50
N PRO A 95 9.41 -14.65 -8.61
CA PRO A 95 10.13 -14.07 -9.76
C PRO A 95 9.33 -12.93 -10.43
N PRO A 96 9.93 -12.12 -11.31
CA PRO A 96 9.19 -11.10 -12.06
C PRO A 96 8.04 -11.72 -12.85
N GLY A 97 6.86 -11.09 -12.78
CA GLY A 97 5.67 -11.53 -13.51
C GLY A 97 5.26 -10.57 -14.64
N GLU A 98 3.98 -10.62 -15.02
CA GLU A 98 3.40 -9.60 -15.90
C GLU A 98 3.37 -8.22 -15.22
N PRO A 99 3.38 -7.12 -15.97
CA PRO A 99 3.13 -5.79 -15.43
C PRO A 99 1.80 -5.70 -14.67
N LEU A 100 1.68 -4.67 -13.83
CA LEU A 100 0.45 -4.34 -13.10
C LEU A 100 0.09 -2.88 -13.34
N THR A 101 -1.15 -2.62 -13.72
CA THR A 101 -1.64 -1.24 -13.91
C THR A 101 -2.42 -0.81 -12.67
N VAL A 102 -2.04 0.32 -12.07
CA VAL A 102 -2.60 0.80 -10.81
C VAL A 102 -2.91 2.29 -10.85
N MET A 103 -3.91 2.70 -10.08
CA MET A 103 -4.18 4.11 -9.78
C MET A 103 -3.32 4.56 -8.61
N TRP A 104 -2.59 5.67 -8.79
CA TRP A 104 -1.83 6.33 -7.72
C TRP A 104 -2.49 7.62 -7.21
N SER A 105 -3.25 8.29 -8.07
CA SER A 105 -3.99 9.51 -7.76
C SER A 105 -5.32 9.43 -8.48
N ALA A 106 -6.39 9.96 -7.88
CA ALA A 106 -7.70 10.07 -8.52
C ALA A 106 -7.67 11.03 -9.74
N ASP A 107 -6.73 11.98 -9.74
CA ASP A 107 -6.64 13.03 -10.75
C ASP A 107 -5.69 12.70 -11.91
N ASP A 108 -4.92 11.61 -11.79
CA ASP A 108 -3.92 11.20 -12.78
C ASP A 108 -4.33 9.94 -13.55
N ALA A 109 -3.69 9.74 -14.69
CA ALA A 109 -3.82 8.49 -15.43
C ALA A 109 -3.26 7.29 -14.63
N PRO A 110 -3.83 6.08 -14.78
CA PRO A 110 -3.24 4.88 -14.22
C PRO A 110 -1.80 4.71 -14.69
N ILE A 111 -0.94 4.21 -13.80
CA ILE A 111 0.45 3.91 -14.13
C ILE A 111 0.64 2.40 -14.29
N THR A 112 1.59 2.01 -15.13
CA THR A 112 1.99 0.61 -15.28
C THR A 112 3.30 0.35 -14.54
N LEU A 113 3.23 -0.53 -13.55
CA LEU A 113 4.37 -1.07 -12.82
C LEU A 113 4.94 -2.26 -13.60
N SER A 114 6.26 -2.28 -13.78
CA SER A 114 6.93 -3.43 -14.37
C SER A 114 6.80 -4.65 -13.46
N GLY A 115 6.74 -5.85 -14.07
CA GLY A 115 6.68 -7.11 -13.32
C GLY A 115 7.88 -7.34 -12.39
N SER A 116 9.01 -6.68 -12.64
CA SER A 116 10.16 -6.68 -11.73
C SER A 116 9.87 -6.07 -10.36
N ARG A 117 8.88 -5.18 -10.25
CA ARG A 117 8.41 -4.57 -8.99
C ARG A 117 7.25 -5.34 -8.34
N VAL A 118 6.42 -5.98 -9.16
CA VAL A 118 5.21 -6.71 -8.72
C VAL A 118 5.60 -8.13 -8.33
N ARG A 119 6.17 -8.27 -7.13
CA ARG A 119 6.89 -9.47 -6.70
C ARG A 119 6.25 -10.22 -5.54
N VAL A 120 5.05 -9.81 -5.10
CA VAL A 120 4.31 -10.49 -4.03
C VAL A 120 2.86 -10.75 -4.44
N SER A 121 2.24 -11.75 -3.80
CA SER A 121 0.80 -11.97 -3.92
C SER A 121 0.01 -10.92 -3.13
N ALA A 122 -1.27 -10.73 -3.47
CA ALA A 122 -2.20 -9.91 -2.69
C ALA A 122 -2.31 -10.38 -1.23
N ALA A 123 -2.34 -11.71 -1.02
CA ALA A 123 -2.39 -12.30 0.33
C ALA A 123 -1.11 -12.02 1.13
N THR A 124 0.06 -12.02 0.48
CA THR A 124 1.33 -11.64 1.11
C THR A 124 1.35 -10.16 1.44
N ALA A 125 0.92 -9.28 0.54
CA ALA A 125 0.81 -7.86 0.83
C ALA A 125 -0.04 -7.59 2.08
N ARG A 126 -1.21 -8.23 2.18
CA ARG A 126 -2.06 -8.18 3.38
C ARG A 126 -1.31 -8.62 4.63
N ARG A 127 -0.59 -9.74 4.60
CA ARG A 127 0.20 -10.22 5.75
C ARG A 127 1.26 -9.22 6.19
N LEU A 128 1.98 -8.61 5.23
CA LEU A 128 3.01 -7.61 5.52
C LEU A 128 2.41 -6.35 6.15
N VAL A 129 1.26 -5.87 5.66
CA VAL A 129 0.53 -4.75 6.28
C VAL A 129 0.18 -5.05 7.72
N LEU A 130 -0.39 -6.23 7.99
CA LEU A 130 -0.78 -6.62 9.35
C LEU A 130 0.43 -6.77 10.28
N GLU A 131 1.55 -7.32 9.79
CA GLU A 131 2.81 -7.36 10.55
C GLU A 131 3.32 -5.95 10.86
N TYR A 132 3.30 -5.05 9.88
CA TYR A 132 3.75 -3.67 10.08
C TYR A 132 2.92 -2.93 11.11
N VAL A 133 1.59 -3.03 11.02
CA VAL A 133 0.67 -2.41 11.99
C VAL A 133 0.89 -2.98 13.40
N THR A 134 1.15 -4.28 13.51
CA THR A 134 1.39 -4.94 14.79
C THR A 134 2.72 -4.52 15.43
N THR A 135 3.78 -4.39 14.62
CA THR A 135 5.17 -4.26 15.11
C THR A 135 5.73 -2.85 15.02
N GLY A 136 5.14 -1.99 14.19
CA GLY A 136 5.72 -0.70 13.81
C GLY A 136 7.05 -0.82 13.04
N SER A 137 7.46 -2.03 12.66
CA SER A 137 8.77 -2.33 12.10
C SER A 137 8.64 -2.93 10.71
N ARG A 138 9.70 -2.81 9.91
CA ARG A 138 9.75 -3.39 8.57
C ARG A 138 9.35 -4.88 8.60
N PRO A 139 8.29 -5.29 7.88
CA PRO A 139 7.83 -6.67 7.86
C PRO A 139 8.88 -7.64 7.32
N THR A 140 8.85 -8.87 7.81
CA THR A 140 9.79 -9.94 7.43
C THR A 140 9.09 -11.24 7.04
N ALA A 141 7.77 -11.35 7.25
CA ALA A 141 7.05 -12.59 7.06
C ALA A 141 7.03 -13.04 5.58
N GLY A 142 7.90 -14.00 5.26
CA GLY A 142 7.87 -14.75 4.01
C GLY A 142 8.36 -13.98 2.79
N VAL A 143 9.12 -12.90 2.98
CA VAL A 143 9.69 -12.09 1.89
C VAL A 143 11.14 -11.70 2.17
N THR A 144 11.90 -11.48 1.11
CA THR A 144 13.15 -10.71 1.17
C THR A 144 12.88 -9.27 0.72
N TRP A 145 13.78 -8.36 1.06
CA TRP A 145 13.72 -7.00 0.54
C TRP A 145 14.90 -6.69 -0.36
N GLU A 146 14.62 -6.12 -1.52
CA GLU A 146 15.61 -5.88 -2.56
C GLU A 146 15.52 -4.45 -3.09
N PRO A 147 16.66 -3.83 -3.46
CA PRO A 147 16.63 -2.55 -4.15
C PRO A 147 15.95 -2.70 -5.51
N ILE A 148 15.32 -1.62 -5.97
CA ILE A 148 14.73 -1.58 -7.31
C ILE A 148 15.89 -1.38 -8.30
N ILE A 149 16.10 -2.38 -9.16
CA ILE A 149 17.15 -2.41 -10.18
C ILE A 149 16.59 -1.96 -11.52
#